data_AF-A0A1J7IVE8-F1
#
_entry.id   AF-A0A1J7IVE8-F1
#
_cell.length_a   1.000
_cell.length_b   1.000
_cell.length_c   1.000
_cell.angle_alpha   90.00
_cell.angle_beta   90.00
_cell.angle_gamma   90.00
#
_symmetry.space_group_name_H-M   'P 1'
#
loop_
_entity.id
_entity.type
_entity.pdbx_description
1 polymer ?
#
loop_
_entity_poly.entity_id
_entity_poly.type
_entity_poly.pdbx_seq_one_letter_code
_entity_poly.pdbx_strand_id
1 'polypeptide(L)'
;MSDHEFGGSDDLSLPKATVQKIVSEILPPSAGVSFAKEARDVLIECCVEFITLVSSEANEISEKEAKKTIACDHITKALEQLGFSDYVPAVLEAAQEHKEVQKGREKKANKFEQSGMSIEELARLQQEQFAAAAARHT
;
A
#
# COMPACT_ATOMS: atom_id res chain seq x y z
N MET A 1 15.63 -20.13 -15.61
CA MET A 1 16.39 -19.10 -16.34
C MET A 1 15.44 -18.00 -16.80
N SER A 2 15.30 -16.99 -15.96
CA SER A 2 15.02 -15.61 -16.35
C SER A 2 15.55 -14.78 -15.18
N ASP A 3 16.88 -14.72 -15.07
CA ASP A 3 17.56 -13.75 -14.22
C ASP A 3 17.30 -12.37 -14.83
N HIS A 4 16.14 -11.81 -14.53
CA HIS A 4 15.88 -10.40 -14.71
C HIS A 4 16.50 -9.70 -13.51
N GLU A 5 17.79 -9.40 -13.63
CA GLU A 5 18.49 -8.49 -12.74
C GLU A 5 17.70 -7.17 -12.71
N PHE A 6 16.93 -6.95 -11.64
CA PHE A 6 16.28 -5.69 -11.37
C PHE A 6 17.37 -4.63 -11.30
N GLY A 7 17.35 -3.67 -12.22
CA GLY A 7 18.40 -2.66 -12.35
C GLY A 7 18.65 -1.91 -11.04
N GLY A 8 19.89 -1.97 -10.57
CA GLY A 8 20.50 -1.03 -9.61
C GLY A 8 19.82 -0.92 -8.24
N SER A 9 20.36 -1.63 -7.25
CA SER A 9 20.07 -1.43 -5.81
C SER A 9 20.19 0.04 -5.34
N ASP A 10 20.88 0.91 -6.11
CA ASP A 10 21.07 2.33 -5.79
C ASP A 10 19.81 3.21 -5.93
N ASP A 11 18.76 2.76 -6.64
CA ASP A 11 17.56 3.60 -6.88
C ASP A 11 16.34 3.24 -6.00
N LEU A 12 16.43 2.13 -5.26
CA LEU A 12 15.35 1.64 -4.37
C LEU A 12 15.71 1.91 -2.91
N SER A 13 15.24 3.04 -2.38
CA SER A 13 15.49 3.45 -0.99
C SER A 13 14.23 3.99 -0.32
N LEU A 14 14.12 3.79 0.98
CA LEU A 14 13.03 4.37 1.78
C LEU A 14 13.29 5.87 2.02
N PRO A 15 12.24 6.71 2.06
CA PRO A 15 12.40 8.14 2.34
C PRO A 15 13.06 8.37 3.72
N LYS A 16 14.25 8.98 3.72
CA LYS A 16 15.04 9.24 4.95
C LYS A 16 14.24 9.96 6.03
N ALA A 17 13.41 10.93 5.63
CA ALA A 17 12.58 11.70 6.54
C ALA A 17 11.51 10.84 7.25
N THR A 18 10.92 9.88 6.53
CA THR A 18 9.93 8.96 7.09
C THR A 18 10.57 8.02 8.10
N VAL A 19 11.72 7.42 7.76
CA VAL A 19 12.46 6.54 8.67
C VAL A 19 12.91 7.31 9.92
N GLN A 20 13.44 8.53 9.73
CA GLN A 20 13.82 9.40 10.84
C GLN A 20 12.64 9.68 11.77
N LYS A 21 11.47 10.00 11.23
CA LYS A 21 10.27 10.29 12.01
C LYS A 21 9.84 9.08 12.85
N ILE A 22 9.75 7.89 12.24
CA ILE A 22 9.36 6.65 12.92
C ILE A 22 10.32 6.33 14.06
N VAL A 23 11.64 6.38 13.81
CA VAL A 23 12.63 6.08 14.85
C VAL A 23 12.56 7.10 15.99
N SER A 24 12.40 8.38 15.68
CA SER A 24 12.25 9.42 16.70
C SER A 24 10.98 9.26 17.56
N GLU A 25 9.91 8.66 17.03
CA GLU A 25 8.68 8.37 17.80
C GLU A 25 8.86 7.17 18.74
N ILE A 26 9.76 6.24 18.40
CA ILE A 26 10.09 5.06 19.22
C ILE A 26 11.10 5.41 20.32
N LEU A 27 12.06 6.30 20.03
CA LEU A 27 13.09 6.69 20.98
C LEU A 27 12.52 7.59 22.10
N PRO A 28 12.84 7.34 23.38
CA PRO A 28 12.36 8.17 24.47
C PRO A 28 12.90 9.60 24.37
N PRO A 29 12.05 10.65 24.46
CA PRO A 29 12.49 12.04 24.43
C PRO A 29 13.49 12.40 25.53
N SER A 30 13.41 11.70 26.66
CA SER A 30 14.24 11.92 27.86
C SER A 30 15.62 11.27 27.81
N ALA A 31 15.89 10.42 26.82
CA ALA A 31 17.13 9.64 26.77
C ALA A 31 18.34 10.46 26.28
N GLY A 32 18.12 11.65 25.71
CA GLY A 32 19.19 12.45 25.08
C GLY A 32 19.88 11.72 23.90
N VAL A 33 19.30 10.61 23.44
CA VAL A 33 19.82 9.79 22.35
C VAL A 33 19.32 10.37 21.03
N SER A 34 20.26 10.76 20.16
CA SER A 34 19.95 11.16 18.80
C SER A 34 20.17 9.99 17.83
N PHE A 35 19.30 9.90 16.82
CA PHE A 35 19.48 8.91 15.77
C PHE A 35 20.51 9.44 14.75
N ALA A 36 21.71 8.89 14.82
CA ALA A 36 22.84 9.31 13.98
C ALA A 36 22.56 9.09 12.48
N LYS A 37 23.21 9.88 11.63
CA LYS A 37 23.04 9.78 10.17
C LYS A 37 23.45 8.40 9.65
N GLU A 38 24.57 7.90 10.14
CA GLU A 38 25.17 6.63 9.73
C GLU A 38 24.28 5.46 10.18
N ALA A 39 23.72 5.54 11.40
CA ALA A 39 22.77 4.55 11.90
C ALA A 39 21.48 4.52 11.06
N ARG A 40 21.01 5.69 10.59
CA ARG A 40 19.86 5.79 9.70
C ARG A 40 20.13 5.19 8.33
N ASP A 41 21.29 5.47 7.74
CA ASP A 41 21.64 4.94 6.42
C ASP A 41 21.73 3.40 6.47
N VAL A 42 22.38 2.83 7.50
CA VAL A 42 22.40 1.37 7.74
C VAL A 42 21.00 0.80 7.99
N LEU A 43 20.16 1.47 8.78
CA LEU A 43 18.80 0.99 9.02
C LEU A 43 17.98 0.94 7.73
N ILE A 44 18.15 1.92 6.83
CA ILE A 44 17.47 1.93 5.54
C ILE A 44 17.91 0.74 4.69
N GLU A 45 19.21 0.44 4.64
CA GLU A 45 19.73 -0.75 3.97
C GLU A 45 19.11 -2.03 4.55
N CYS A 46 19.05 -2.15 5.88
CA CYS A 46 18.40 -3.29 6.55
C CYS A 46 16.90 -3.39 6.22
N CYS A 47 16.18 -2.27 6.09
CA CYS A 47 14.77 -2.28 5.72
C CYS A 47 14.56 -2.75 4.28
N VAL A 48 15.44 -2.35 3.35
CA VAL A 48 15.39 -2.85 1.97
C VAL A 48 15.67 -4.34 1.93
N GLU A 49 16.70 -4.80 2.64
CA GLU A 49 17.00 -6.22 2.75
C GLU A 49 15.86 -7.01 3.39
N PHE A 50 15.20 -6.46 4.42
CA PHE A 50 14.03 -7.09 5.04
C PHE A 50 12.88 -7.27 4.04
N ILE A 51 12.60 -6.27 3.19
CA ILE A 51 11.58 -6.38 2.14
C ILE A 51 11.98 -7.48 1.15
N THR A 52 13.24 -7.52 0.72
CA THR A 52 13.76 -8.53 -0.22
C THR A 52 13.67 -9.95 0.37
N LEU A 53 14.05 -10.11 1.64
CA LEU A 53 14.01 -11.38 2.36
C LEU A 53 12.57 -11.92 2.43
N VAL A 54 11.63 -11.11 2.93
CA VAL A 54 10.23 -11.51 3.07
C VAL A 54 9.59 -11.77 1.69
N SER A 55 9.92 -10.94 0.69
CA SER A 55 9.39 -11.10 -0.67
C SER A 55 9.89 -12.39 -1.32
N SER A 56 11.17 -12.72 -1.14
CA SER A 56 11.77 -13.96 -1.66
C SER A 56 11.14 -15.19 -1.04
N GLU A 57 11.01 -15.23 0.29
CA GLU A 57 10.38 -16.35 1.00
C GLU A 57 8.90 -16.51 0.61
N ALA A 58 8.15 -15.40 0.55
CA ALA A 58 6.76 -15.44 0.12
C ALA A 58 6.60 -15.87 -1.35
N ASN A 59 7.55 -15.51 -2.22
CA ASN A 59 7.57 -15.98 -3.60
C ASN A 59 7.80 -17.49 -3.67
N GLU A 60 8.77 -18.02 -2.93
CA GLU A 60 9.00 -19.47 -2.85
C GLU A 60 7.75 -20.23 -2.38
N ILE A 61 7.06 -19.72 -1.35
CA ILE A 61 5.82 -20.31 -0.84
C ILE A 61 4.74 -20.28 -1.94
N SER A 62 4.58 -19.15 -2.62
CA SER A 62 3.63 -19.01 -3.74
C SER A 62 3.90 -20.01 -4.86
N GLU A 63 5.17 -20.18 -5.23
CA GLU A 63 5.60 -21.13 -6.26
C GLU A 63 5.37 -22.59 -5.86
N LYS A 64 5.69 -22.93 -4.59
CA LYS A 64 5.39 -24.26 -4.00
C LYS A 64 3.90 -24.59 -4.04
N GLU A 65 3.03 -23.58 -3.92
CA GLU A 65 1.57 -23.71 -4.05
C GLU A 65 1.03 -23.58 -5.49
N ALA A 66 1.91 -23.52 -6.50
CA ALA A 66 1.57 -23.32 -7.91
C ALA A 66 0.72 -22.07 -8.18
N LYS A 67 0.94 -21.00 -7.40
CA LYS A 67 0.28 -19.69 -7.54
C LYS A 67 1.21 -18.71 -8.25
N LYS A 68 0.67 -17.99 -9.25
CA LYS A 68 1.37 -16.93 -10.00
C LYS A 68 1.30 -15.55 -9.34
N THR A 69 0.58 -15.44 -8.22
CA THR A 69 0.35 -14.17 -7.52
C THR A 69 0.60 -14.39 -6.05
N ILE A 70 1.49 -13.58 -5.48
CA ILE A 70 1.76 -13.59 -4.05
C ILE A 70 0.53 -13.03 -3.33
N ALA A 71 -0.10 -13.85 -2.48
CA ALA A 71 -1.25 -13.48 -1.67
C ALA A 71 -0.82 -13.14 -0.24
N CYS A 72 -1.72 -12.50 0.51
CA CYS A 72 -1.50 -12.15 1.93
C CYS A 72 -1.14 -13.38 2.78
N ASP A 73 -1.72 -14.55 2.49
CA ASP A 73 -1.41 -15.81 3.16
C ASP A 73 0.04 -16.29 2.95
N HIS A 74 0.62 -16.03 1.76
CA HIS A 74 2.03 -16.34 1.53
C HIS A 74 2.96 -15.44 2.35
N ILE A 75 2.57 -14.17 2.55
CA ILE A 75 3.32 -13.22 3.39
C ILE A 75 3.27 -13.65 4.87
N THR A 76 2.10 -14.05 5.38
CA THR A 76 1.99 -14.49 6.78
C THR A 76 2.79 -15.77 7.02
N LYS A 77 2.73 -16.75 6.10
CA LYS A 77 3.55 -17.96 6.17
C LYS A 77 5.05 -17.65 6.09
N ALA A 78 5.46 -16.70 5.26
CA ALA A 78 6.87 -16.28 5.18
C ALA A 78 7.35 -15.68 6.51
N LEU A 79 6.55 -14.79 7.11
CA LEU A 79 6.88 -14.21 8.42
C LEU A 79 6.99 -15.29 9.50
N GLU A 80 6.09 -16.28 9.50
CA GLU A 80 6.17 -17.41 10.43
C GLU A 80 7.46 -18.24 10.23
N GLN A 81 7.79 -18.60 8.98
CA GLN A 81 8.99 -19.39 8.67
C GLN A 81 10.30 -18.64 8.98
N LEU A 82 10.32 -17.32 8.80
CA LEU A 82 11.46 -16.47 9.12
C LEU A 82 11.58 -16.13 10.62
N GLY A 83 10.62 -16.56 11.45
CA GLY A 83 10.64 -16.32 12.90
C GLY A 83 10.07 -14.97 13.33
N PHE A 84 9.34 -14.27 12.45
CA PHE A 84 8.65 -13.00 12.72
C PHE A 84 7.15 -13.19 13.02
N SER A 85 6.79 -14.27 13.72
CA SER A 85 5.39 -14.61 14.01
C SER A 85 4.64 -13.49 14.76
N ASP A 86 5.35 -12.73 15.59
CA ASP A 86 4.79 -11.61 16.35
C ASP A 86 4.31 -10.45 15.45
N TYR A 87 4.71 -10.39 14.18
CA TYR A 87 4.30 -9.36 13.23
C TYR A 87 2.98 -9.71 12.52
N VAL A 88 2.60 -10.99 12.50
CA VAL A 88 1.42 -11.49 11.77
C VAL A 88 0.12 -10.76 12.17
N PRO A 89 -0.18 -10.51 13.46
CA PRO A 89 -1.41 -9.81 13.84
C PRO A 89 -1.52 -8.42 13.23
N ALA A 90 -0.44 -7.63 13.28
CA ALA A 90 -0.41 -6.27 12.74
C ALA A 90 -0.54 -6.26 11.21
N VAL A 91 0.07 -7.24 10.53
CA VAL A 91 -0.04 -7.39 9.07
C VAL A 91 -1.46 -7.75 8.65
N LEU A 92 -2.14 -8.63 9.39
CA LEU A 92 -3.53 -9.01 9.12
C LEU A 92 -4.49 -7.84 9.36
N GLU A 93 -4.27 -7.05 10.41
CA GLU A 93 -5.03 -5.82 10.68
C GLU A 93 -4.90 -4.83 9.51
N ALA A 94 -3.67 -4.51 9.10
CA ALA A 94 -3.42 -3.62 7.96
C ALA A 94 -4.05 -4.14 6.65
N ALA A 95 -4.00 -5.45 6.40
CA ALA A 95 -4.64 -6.07 5.24
C ALA A 95 -6.16 -5.94 5.28
N GLN A 96 -6.76 -6.04 6.47
CA GLN A 96 -8.20 -5.89 6.66
C GLN A 96 -8.65 -4.43 6.47
N GLU A 97 -7.92 -3.46 7.03
CA GLU A 97 -8.17 -2.03 6.81
C GLU A 97 -8.12 -1.69 5.32
N HIS A 98 -7.10 -2.19 4.61
CA HIS A 98 -6.98 -1.97 3.17
C HIS A 98 -8.20 -2.54 2.41
N LYS A 99 -8.69 -3.73 2.76
CA LYS A 99 -9.90 -4.30 2.15
C LYS A 99 -11.14 -3.43 2.37
N GLU A 100 -11.33 -2.88 3.58
CA GLU A 100 -12.46 -2.00 3.87
C GLU A 100 -12.38 -0.68 3.08
N VAL A 101 -11.18 -0.10 2.95
CA VAL A 101 -10.96 1.10 2.13
C VAL A 101 -11.29 0.83 0.67
N GLN A 102 -10.89 -0.32 0.11
CA GLN A 102 -11.18 -0.68 -1.28
C GLN A 102 -12.69 -0.83 -1.54
N LYS A 103 -13.43 -1.50 -0.65
CA LYS A 103 -14.90 -1.58 -0.72
C LYS A 103 -15.56 -0.19 -0.78
N GLY A 104 -15.00 0.79 -0.07
CA GLY A 104 -15.48 2.18 -0.09
C GLY A 104 -15.25 2.90 -1.42
N ARG A 105 -14.20 2.55 -2.17
CA ARG A 105 -13.88 3.12 -3.48
C ARG A 105 -14.78 2.55 -4.58
N GLU A 106 -15.01 1.24 -4.58
CA GLU A 106 -15.91 0.58 -5.54
C GLU A 106 -17.34 1.14 -5.47
N LYS A 107 -17.84 1.43 -4.27
CA LYS A 107 -19.16 2.05 -4.06
C LYS A 107 -19.29 3.44 -4.70
N LYS A 108 -18.20 4.18 -4.93
CA LYS A 108 -18.22 5.52 -5.55
C LYS A 108 -18.23 5.48 -7.08
N ALA A 109 -17.83 4.37 -7.69
CA ALA A 109 -17.71 4.26 -9.13
C ALA A 109 -19.06 4.16 -9.86
N ASN A 110 -20.16 3.87 -9.14
CA ASN A 110 -21.43 3.48 -9.75
C ASN A 110 -22.58 4.49 -9.62
N LYS A 111 -22.28 5.79 -9.56
CA LYS A 111 -23.31 6.83 -9.52
C LYS A 111 -24.20 6.86 -10.76
N PHE A 112 -23.65 6.48 -11.92
CA PHE A 112 -24.41 6.43 -13.18
C PHE A 112 -25.39 5.26 -13.19
N GLU A 113 -24.95 4.06 -12.78
CA GLU A 113 -25.82 2.88 -12.67
C GLU A 113 -26.86 3.01 -11.54
N GLN A 114 -26.52 3.69 -10.44
CA GLN A 114 -27.47 3.95 -9.34
C GLN A 114 -28.58 4.95 -9.70
N SER A 115 -28.42 5.73 -10.76
CA SER A 115 -29.43 6.73 -11.14
C SER A 115 -30.74 6.11 -11.62
N GLY A 116 -30.71 4.86 -12.11
CA GLY A 116 -31.86 4.19 -12.71
C GLY A 116 -32.35 4.84 -14.03
N MET A 117 -31.62 5.81 -14.56
CA MET A 117 -31.94 6.53 -15.79
C MET A 117 -30.99 6.10 -16.90
N SER A 118 -31.47 6.14 -18.15
CA SER A 118 -30.62 5.93 -19.31
C SER A 118 -29.59 7.06 -19.45
N ILE A 119 -28.49 6.78 -20.15
CA ILE A 119 -27.46 7.79 -20.47
C ILE A 119 -28.07 9.00 -21.20
N GLU A 120 -29.07 8.76 -22.05
CA GLU A 120 -29.76 9.79 -22.82
C GLU A 120 -30.61 10.71 -21.93
N GLU A 121 -31.37 10.14 -20.98
CA GLU A 121 -32.14 10.90 -20.01
C GLU A 121 -31.25 11.75 -19.10
N LEU A 122 -30.11 11.19 -18.65
CA LEU A 122 -29.14 11.92 -17.83
C LEU A 122 -28.51 13.09 -18.58
N ALA A 123 -28.18 12.92 -19.86
CA ALA A 123 -27.66 13.99 -20.70
C ALA A 123 -28.67 15.12 -20.89
N ARG A 124 -29.95 14.78 -21.10
CA ARG A 124 -31.03 15.76 -21.22
C ARG A 124 -31.21 16.55 -19.92
N LEU A 125 -31.22 15.86 -18.78
CA LEU A 125 -31.35 16.49 -17.46
C LEU A 125 -30.19 17.44 -17.18
N GLN A 126 -28.97 17.05 -17.56
CA GLN A 126 -27.78 17.88 -17.43
C GLN A 126 -27.88 19.16 -18.28
N GLN A 127 -28.34 19.07 -19.52
CA GLN A 127 -28.55 20.23 -20.40
C GLN A 127 -29.63 21.18 -19.86
N GLU A 128 -30.76 20.65 -19.38
CA GLU A 128 -31.81 21.45 -18.73
C GLU A 128 -31.26 22.20 -17.51
N GLN A 129 -30.46 21.54 -16.67
CA GLN A 129 -29.82 22.16 -15.50
C GLN A 129 -28.85 23.28 -15.90
N PHE A 130 -28.04 23.08 -16.95
CA PHE A 130 -27.16 24.13 -17.45
C PHE A 130 -27.92 25.34 -18.00
N ALA A 131 -28.98 25.10 -18.78
CA ALA A 131 -29.82 26.18 -19.30
C ALA A 131 -30.52 26.97 -18.17
N ALA A 132 -31.04 26.27 -17.16
CA ALA A 132 -31.67 26.89 -16.00
C ALA A 132 -30.66 27.66 -15.12
N ALA A 133 -29.40 27.23 -15.06
CA ALA A 133 -28.34 27.98 -14.37
C ALA A 133 -27.95 29.24 -15.17
N ALA A 134 -27.79 29.12 -16.48
CA ALA A 134 -27.50 30.27 -17.36
C ALA A 134 -28.56 31.36 -17.25
N ALA A 135 -29.84 30.98 -17.28
CA ALA A 135 -30.96 31.92 -17.17
C ALA A 135 -31.09 32.62 -15.81
N ARG A 136 -30.44 32.11 -14.74
CA ARG A 136 -30.41 32.77 -13.41
C ARG A 136 -29.28 33.79 -13.29
N HIS A 137 -28.31 33.75 -14.18
CA HIS A 137 -27.11 34.59 -14.16
C HIS A 137 -27.05 35.59 -15.33
N THR A 138 -28.15 35.71 -16.09
CA THR A 138 -28.41 36.73 -17.11
C THR A 138 -29.60 37.57 -16.70
#